data_AF-A0AAV5G673-F1
#
_entry.id   AF-A0AAV5G673-F1
#
_cell.length_a   1.000
_cell.length_b   1.000
_cell.length_c   1.000
_cell.angle_alpha   90.00
_cell.angle_beta   90.00
_cell.angle_gamma   90.00
#
_symmetry.space_group_name_H-M   'P 1'
#
loop_
_entity.id
_entity.type
_entity.pdbx_description
1 polymer ?
#
loop_
_entity_poly.entity_id
_entity_poly.type
_entity_poly.pdbx_seq_one_letter_code
_entity_poly.pdbx_strand_id
1 'polypeptide(L)'
;MAWPKSFRKLSNFSSWPANYRFAYVLVIAGIFVCLGVLVFGNQPAEGQVLLGLGLIVCLVLGWMMPSWALDETEEKAKRAWRK
;
A
#
# COMPACT_ATOMS: atom_id res chain seq x y z
N MET A 1 -10.58 19.50 4.40
CA MET A 1 -10.08 18.74 3.23
C MET A 1 -11.00 17.56 3.01
N ALA A 2 -11.64 17.46 1.84
CA ALA A 2 -12.46 16.28 1.51
C ALA A 2 -11.53 15.08 1.28
N TRP A 3 -11.77 13.99 2.00
CA TRP A 3 -10.98 12.77 1.87
C TRP A 3 -11.09 12.23 0.43
N PRO A 4 -10.00 11.73 -0.20
CA PRO A 4 -10.06 11.26 -1.58
C PRO A 4 -11.04 10.09 -1.71
N LYS A 5 -11.80 10.08 -2.81
CA LYS A 5 -12.79 9.03 -3.09
C LYS A 5 -12.17 7.61 -3.10
N SER A 6 -10.86 7.48 -3.36
CA SER A 6 -10.13 6.20 -3.30
C SER A 6 -10.17 5.53 -1.93
N PHE A 7 -10.23 6.30 -0.83
CA PHE A 7 -10.33 5.76 0.52
C PHE A 7 -11.69 5.14 0.83
N ARG A 8 -12.73 5.38 0.03
CA ARG A 8 -13.97 4.60 0.17
C ARG A 8 -13.75 3.14 -0.21
N LYS A 9 -12.79 2.81 -1.08
CA LYS A 9 -12.48 1.40 -1.39
C LYS A 9 -11.76 0.67 -0.26
N LEU A 10 -11.15 1.40 0.68
CA LEU A 10 -10.55 0.84 1.88
C LEU A 10 -11.61 0.30 2.86
N SER A 11 -12.84 0.81 2.85
CA SER A 11 -13.92 0.23 3.68
C SER A 11 -14.27 -1.21 3.25
N ASN A 12 -13.97 -1.56 1.99
CA ASN A 12 -14.14 -2.89 1.44
C ASN A 12 -12.79 -3.60 1.25
N PHE A 13 -11.79 -3.34 2.10
CA PHE A 13 -10.48 -4.00 2.02
C PHE A 13 -10.59 -5.54 1.97
N SER A 14 -11.59 -6.12 2.66
CA SER A 14 -11.84 -7.56 2.64
C SER A 14 -12.29 -8.10 1.27
N SER A 15 -12.82 -7.26 0.37
CA SER A 15 -13.25 -7.65 -0.98
C SER A 15 -12.14 -7.52 -2.01
N TRP A 16 -10.95 -7.07 -1.62
CA TRP A 16 -9.81 -6.99 -2.54
C TRP A 16 -9.26 -8.40 -2.81
N PRO A 17 -8.64 -8.64 -3.96
CA PRO A 17 -7.88 -9.86 -4.21
C PRO A 17 -6.79 -10.07 -3.14
N ALA A 18 -6.55 -11.33 -2.75
CA ALA A 18 -5.64 -11.66 -1.66
C ALA A 18 -4.20 -11.12 -1.84
N ASN A 19 -3.71 -11.10 -3.08
CA ASN A 19 -2.40 -10.52 -3.43
C ASN A 19 -2.36 -9.00 -3.18
N TYR A 20 -3.41 -8.26 -3.53
CA TYR A 20 -3.51 -6.82 -3.28
C TYR A 20 -3.60 -6.51 -1.79
N ARG A 21 -4.35 -7.31 -1.02
CA ARG A 21 -4.40 -7.19 0.45
C ARG A 21 -3.03 -7.39 1.07
N PHE A 22 -2.34 -8.47 0.68
CA PHE A 22 -1.00 -8.78 1.18
C PHE A 22 0.00 -7.67 0.84
N ALA A 23 0.02 -7.22 -0.42
CA ALA A 23 0.90 -6.12 -0.84
C ALA A 23 0.61 -4.83 -0.07
N TYR A 24 -0.66 -4.50 0.17
CA TYR A 24 -1.04 -3.32 0.96
C TYR A 24 -0.51 -3.42 2.39
N VAL A 25 -0.69 -4.57 3.05
CA VAL A 25 -0.16 -4.80 4.40
C VAL A 25 1.36 -4.69 4.43
N LEU A 26 2.05 -5.23 3.43
CA LEU A 26 3.52 -5.10 3.34
C LEU A 26 3.97 -3.65 3.18
N VAL A 27 3.24 -2.83 2.40
CA VAL A 27 3.53 -1.40 2.27
C VAL A 27 3.37 -0.69 3.62
N ILE A 28 2.31 -1.00 4.37
CA ILE A 28 2.12 -0.45 5.72
C ILE A 28 3.24 -0.90 6.66
N ALA A 29 3.61 -2.19 6.64
CA ALA A 29 4.74 -2.69 7.41
C ALA A 29 6.05 -1.97 7.04
N GLY A 30 6.28 -1.72 5.75
CA GLY A 30 7.42 -0.97 5.24
C GLY A 30 7.49 0.46 5.79
N ILE A 31 6.36 1.15 5.94
CA ILE A 31 6.28 2.47 6.59
C ILE A 31 6.79 2.37 8.03
N PHE A 32 6.30 1.40 8.80
CA PHE A 32 6.71 1.22 10.19
C PHE A 32 8.19 0.84 10.32
N VAL A 33 8.70 0.00 9.43
CA VAL A 33 10.13 -0.35 9.41
C VAL A 33 10.98 0.89 9.09
N CYS A 34 10.64 1.65 8.05
CA CYS A 34 11.38 2.87 7.71
C CYS A 34 11.35 3.88 8.85
N LEU A 35 10.19 4.12 9.46
CA LEU A 35 10.06 5.00 10.62
C LEU A 35 10.86 4.50 11.82
N GLY A 36 10.78 3.20 12.14
CA GLY A 36 11.52 2.61 13.24
C GLY A 36 13.03 2.75 13.07
N VAL A 37 13.53 2.49 11.86
CA VAL A 37 14.97 2.63 11.57
C VAL A 37 15.41 4.10 11.53
N LEU A 38 14.56 5.02 11.06
CA LEU A 38 14.86 6.46 11.09
C LEU A 38 14.90 7.03 12.51
N VAL A 39 14.02 6.57 13.40
CA VAL A 39 13.91 7.08 14.78
C VAL A 39 14.94 6.43 15.71
N PHE A 40 15.21 5.13 15.55
CA PHE A 40 16.03 4.36 16.50
C PHE A 40 17.36 3.87 15.91
N GLY A 41 17.57 3.99 14.61
CA GLY A 41 18.75 3.47 13.93
C GLY A 41 19.88 4.50 13.84
N ASN A 42 21.12 4.05 14.08
CA ASN A 42 22.31 4.87 13.92
C ASN A 42 22.91 4.74 12.51
N GLN A 43 22.23 5.33 11.52
CA GLN A 43 22.58 5.22 10.10
C GLN A 43 23.46 6.41 9.66
N PRO A 44 24.44 6.22 8.77
CA PRO A 44 25.12 7.34 8.11
C PRO A 44 24.13 8.13 7.22
N ALA A 45 24.53 9.34 6.81
CA ALA A 45 23.67 10.26 6.04
C ALA A 45 23.08 9.60 4.78
N GLU A 46 23.87 8.81 4.05
CA GLU A 46 23.42 8.06 2.86
C GLU A 46 22.29 7.07 3.19
N GLY A 47 22.39 6.38 4.34
CA GLY A 47 21.37 5.46 4.83
C GLY A 47 20.07 6.17 5.21
N GLN A 48 20.16 7.37 5.80
CA GLN A 48 18.99 8.18 6.14
C GLN A 48 18.25 8.64 4.88
N VAL A 49 18.97 9.03 3.83
CA VAL A 49 18.37 9.44 2.54
C VAL A 49 17.64 8.25 1.90
N LEU A 50 18.26 7.07 1.85
CA LEU A 50 17.64 5.87 1.31
C LEU A 50 16.38 5.46 2.08
N LEU A 51 16.41 5.51 3.42
CA LEU A 51 15.25 5.23 4.26
C LEU A 51 14.14 6.26 4.09
N GLY A 52 14.49 7.55 3.97
CA GLY A 52 13.54 8.61 3.69
C GLY A 52 12.87 8.43 2.33
N LEU A 53 13.63 8.05 1.31
CA LEU A 53 13.11 7.76 -0.02
C LEU A 53 12.20 6.52 -0.01
N GLY A 54 12.61 5.46 0.68
CA GLY A 54 11.79 4.27 0.92
C GLY A 54 10.48 4.58 1.64
N LEU A 55 10.52 5.43 2.67
CA LEU A 55 9.33 5.89 3.39
C LEU A 55 8.36 6.65 2.48
N ILE A 56 8.86 7.60 1.68
CA ILE A 56 8.05 8.36 0.72
C ILE A 56 7.39 7.41 -0.28
N VAL A 57 8.14 6.47 -0.84
CA VAL A 57 7.60 5.46 -1.78
C VAL A 57 6.49 4.65 -1.12
N CYS A 58 6.68 4.18 0.12
CA CYS A 58 5.65 3.42 0.83
C CYS A 58 4.40 4.27 1.10
N LEU A 59 4.55 5.54 1.48
CA LEU A 59 3.43 6.46 1.70
C LEU A 59 2.63 6.70 0.41
N VAL A 60 3.33 6.96 -0.69
CA VAL A 60 2.70 7.17 -2.00
C VAL A 60 1.97 5.90 -2.45
N LEU A 61 2.61 4.73 -2.35
CA LEU A 61 1.98 3.47 -2.70
C LEU A 61 0.76 3.16 -1.81
N GLY A 62 0.88 3.35 -0.49
CA GLY A 62 -0.22 3.16 0.45
C GLY A 62 -1.41 4.11 0.18
N TRP A 63 -1.13 5.28 -0.36
CA TRP A 63 -2.15 6.25 -0.76
C TRP A 63 -2.81 5.92 -2.11
N MET A 64 -2.02 5.46 -3.09
CA MET A 64 -2.49 5.20 -4.46
C MET A 64 -3.14 3.83 -4.64
N MET A 65 -2.63 2.79 -3.96
CA MET A 65 -3.09 1.41 -4.13
C MET A 65 -4.61 1.21 -3.95
N PRO A 66 -5.31 1.90 -3.03
CA PRO A 66 -6.78 1.81 -2.94
C PRO A 66 -7.51 2.25 -4.20
N SER A 67 -6.93 3.13 -5.02
CA SER A 67 -7.53 3.53 -6.29
C SER A 67 -7.46 2.42 -7.35
N TRP A 68 -6.40 1.61 -7.31
CA TRP A 68 -6.10 0.54 -8.28
C TRP A 68 -6.59 -0.83 -7.85
N ALA A 69 -6.91 -1.03 -6.58
CA ALA A 69 -7.52 -2.27 -6.11
C ALA A 69 -8.83 -2.52 -6.86
N LEU A 70 -8.81 -3.53 -7.73
CA LEU A 70 -9.95 -4.09 -8.43
C LEU A 70 -10.78 -4.91 -7.44
N ASP A 71 -12.09 -4.85 -7.55
CA ASP A 71 -12.96 -5.67 -6.72
C ASP A 71 -12.80 -7.14 -7.12
N GLU A 72 -12.61 -8.06 -6.16
CA GLU A 72 -12.39 -9.49 -6.45
C GLU A 72 -13.61 -10.10 -7.19
N THR A 73 -14.78 -9.49 -7.05
CA THR A 73 -15.99 -9.78 -7.82
C THR A 73 -15.83 -9.50 -9.32
N GLU A 74 -15.20 -8.38 -9.70
CA GLU A 74 -14.91 -8.04 -11.09
C GLU A 74 -13.84 -8.95 -11.70
N GLU A 75 -12.82 -9.32 -10.93
CA GLU A 75 -11.81 -10.29 -11.39
C GLU A 75 -12.40 -11.69 -11.58
N LYS A 76 -13.23 -12.17 -10.64
CA LYS A 76 -13.92 -13.45 -10.77
C LYS A 76 -14.90 -13.44 -11.95
N ALA A 77 -15.64 -12.35 -12.15
CA ALA A 77 -16.53 -12.19 -13.31
C ALA A 77 -15.75 -12.18 -14.64
N LYS A 78 -14.61 -11.49 -14.72
CA LYS A 78 -13.75 -11.49 -15.91
C LYS A 78 -13.14 -12.86 -16.19
N ARG A 79 -12.76 -13.63 -15.16
CA ARG A 79 -12.25 -15.00 -15.32
C ARG A 79 -13.36 -15.98 -15.70
N ALA A 80 -14.57 -15.79 -15.18
CA ALA A 80 -15.74 -16.58 -15.55
C ALA A 80 -16.17 -16.34 -17.00
N TRP A 81 -16.07 -15.10 -17.50
CA TRP A 81 -16.36 -14.76 -18.90
C TRP A 81 -15.30 -15.27 -19.90
N ARG A 82 -14.06 -15.47 -19.46
CA ARG A 82 -12.97 -16.03 -20.30
C ARG A 82 -12.94 -17.56 -20.35
N LYS A 83 -13.81 -18.24 -19.60
CA LYS A 83 -13.99 -19.70 -19.63
C LYS A 83 -15.19 -20.05 -20.49
#